data_AF-A0A958V8V3-F1
#
_entry.id   AF-A0A958V8V3-F1
#
_cell.length_a   1.000
_cell.length_b   1.000
_cell.length_c   1.000
_cell.angle_alpha   90.00
_cell.angle_beta   90.00
_cell.angle_gamma   90.00
#
_symmetry.space_group_name_H-M   'P 1'
#
loop_
_entity.id
_entity.type
_entity.pdbx_description
1 polymer ?
#
loop_
_entity_poly.entity_id
_entity_poly.type
_entity_poly.pdbx_seq_one_letter_code
_entity_poly.pdbx_strand_id
1 'polypeptide(L)'
;MMKWILVLFLGAQFTFGQSIEDYFQQIPDSVFQLCNWRDTSENGIANHSIKTLDIKNGFIGFKRNEEEHDFFQAAVYRGSEGQSFILIRNQACEHCCCEEPKTFVYLVENGKWKNVTSTHFPKMELKDFITQDILLKNYGDVNNYAEIQVQIPQHGTVSIAKVLFCDYVVEDEIISSDLYERIEKALFTREINFDKKENLFKLK
;
A
#
# COMPACT_ATOMS: atom_id res chain seq x y z
N MET A 1 29.50 22.66 -54.76
CA MET A 1 29.77 22.03 -53.44
C MET A 1 28.64 22.42 -52.50
N MET A 2 27.71 21.50 -52.24
CA MET A 2 26.52 21.75 -51.41
C MET A 2 26.81 21.24 -50.00
N LYS A 3 26.75 22.12 -48.99
CA LYS A 3 26.83 21.76 -47.57
C LYS A 3 25.44 21.37 -47.07
N TRP A 4 25.30 20.16 -46.55
CA TRP A 4 24.13 19.74 -45.79
C TRP A 4 24.32 20.18 -44.33
N ILE A 5 23.40 20.98 -43.81
CA ILE A 5 23.30 21.27 -42.39
C ILE A 5 22.43 20.18 -41.78
N LEU A 6 23.06 19.30 -41.01
CA LEU A 6 22.36 18.32 -40.18
C LEU A 6 21.81 19.05 -38.95
N VAL A 7 20.50 19.33 -38.94
CA VAL A 7 19.82 19.83 -37.75
C VAL A 7 19.41 18.63 -36.90
N LEU A 8 20.20 18.33 -35.88
CA LEU A 8 19.83 17.39 -34.82
C LEU A 8 18.78 18.05 -33.92
N PHE A 9 17.50 17.71 -34.13
CA PHE A 9 16.46 17.95 -33.14
C PHE A 9 16.68 16.98 -31.96
N LEU A 10 17.39 17.44 -30.94
CA LEU A 10 17.31 16.85 -29.59
C LEU A 10 15.94 17.22 -29.01
N GLY A 11 14.91 16.49 -29.44
CA GLY A 11 13.63 16.48 -28.77
C GLY A 11 13.79 15.77 -27.43
N ALA A 12 14.12 16.51 -26.38
CA ALA A 12 13.87 16.06 -25.03
C ALA A 12 12.35 15.87 -24.89
N GLN A 13 11.88 14.64 -25.10
CA GLN A 13 10.53 14.25 -24.70
C GLN A 13 10.49 14.34 -23.18
N PHE A 14 10.08 15.49 -22.65
CA PHE A 14 9.52 15.56 -21.32
C PHE A 14 8.25 14.72 -21.34
N THR A 15 8.37 13.42 -21.07
CA THR A 15 7.23 12.59 -20.75
C THR A 15 6.66 13.13 -19.45
N PHE A 16 5.63 13.97 -19.55
CA PHE A 16 4.74 14.22 -18.42
C PHE A 16 4.29 12.84 -17.94
N GLY A 17 4.75 12.44 -16.75
CA GLY A 17 4.42 11.13 -16.20
C GLY A 17 2.90 10.97 -16.09
N GLN A 18 2.41 9.76 -16.37
CA GLN A 18 0.99 9.42 -16.23
C GLN A 18 0.45 9.82 -14.85
N SER A 19 -0.82 10.24 -14.81
CA SER A 19 -1.52 10.56 -13.57
C SER A 19 -1.91 9.28 -12.82
N ILE A 20 -2.25 9.38 -11.54
CA ILE A 20 -2.78 8.24 -10.78
C ILE A 20 -4.08 7.70 -11.40
N GLU A 21 -4.89 8.54 -12.04
CA GLU A 21 -6.10 8.08 -12.74
C GLU A 21 -5.74 7.25 -13.98
N ASP A 22 -4.74 7.68 -14.75
CA ASP A 22 -4.25 6.91 -15.90
C ASP A 22 -3.72 5.56 -15.47
N TYR A 23 -2.92 5.54 -14.39
CA TYR A 23 -2.41 4.30 -13.81
C TYR A 23 -3.56 3.43 -13.33
N PHE A 24 -4.54 4.01 -12.62
CA PHE A 24 -5.72 3.29 -12.18
C PHE A 24 -6.34 2.60 -13.40
N GLN A 25 -6.78 3.29 -14.45
CA GLN A 25 -7.42 2.64 -15.61
C GLN A 25 -6.59 1.49 -16.25
N GLN A 26 -5.27 1.50 -16.07
CA GLN A 26 -4.35 0.48 -16.60
C GLN A 26 -4.00 -0.65 -15.62
N ILE A 27 -4.38 -0.57 -14.34
CA ILE A 27 -4.12 -1.64 -13.36
C ILE A 27 -4.76 -2.94 -13.88
N PRO A 28 -3.98 -4.03 -14.07
CA PRO A 28 -4.54 -5.33 -14.48
C PRO A 28 -5.51 -5.89 -13.43
N ASP A 29 -6.55 -6.60 -13.87
CA ASP A 29 -7.49 -7.28 -12.95
C ASP A 29 -6.78 -8.24 -11.97
N SER A 30 -5.67 -8.83 -12.41
CA SER A 30 -4.80 -9.67 -11.57
C SER A 30 -4.13 -8.92 -10.40
N VAL A 31 -4.27 -7.61 -10.28
CA VAL A 31 -3.87 -6.81 -9.11
C VAL A 31 -5.01 -6.70 -8.10
N PHE A 32 -6.24 -6.82 -8.57
CA PHE A 32 -7.45 -6.88 -7.77
C PHE A 32 -7.71 -8.29 -7.21
N GLN A 33 -6.64 -8.98 -6.81
CA GLN A 33 -6.64 -10.42 -6.45
C GLN A 33 -7.61 -10.79 -5.33
N LEU A 34 -7.96 -9.82 -4.49
CA LEU A 34 -8.82 -10.03 -3.32
C LEU A 34 -10.27 -9.63 -3.60
N CYS A 35 -10.49 -8.66 -4.50
CA CYS A 35 -11.81 -8.28 -4.99
C CYS A 35 -11.69 -7.37 -6.21
N ASN A 36 -12.36 -7.73 -7.31
CA ASN A 36 -12.40 -6.88 -8.51
C ASN A 36 -13.52 -5.85 -8.42
N TRP A 37 -13.27 -4.79 -7.64
CA TRP A 37 -14.23 -3.71 -7.41
C TRP A 37 -14.56 -2.90 -8.67
N ARG A 38 -13.78 -3.06 -9.76
CA ARG A 38 -13.99 -2.34 -11.03
C ARG A 38 -15.18 -2.83 -11.83
N ASP A 39 -15.79 -3.95 -11.44
CA ASP A 39 -17.03 -4.37 -12.07
C ASP A 39 -18.09 -3.28 -11.84
N THR A 40 -18.35 -2.47 -12.87
CA THR A 40 -19.25 -1.32 -12.88
C THR A 40 -20.71 -1.72 -13.16
N SER A 41 -21.05 -3.01 -13.07
CA SER A 41 -22.44 -3.45 -13.17
C SER A 41 -23.31 -2.77 -12.10
N GLU A 42 -24.64 -2.71 -12.29
CA GLU A 42 -25.58 -2.10 -11.33
C GLU A 42 -25.47 -2.68 -9.90
N ASN A 43 -24.80 -3.82 -9.73
CA ASN A 43 -24.54 -4.48 -8.44
C ASN A 43 -23.07 -4.38 -7.98
N GLY A 44 -22.25 -3.59 -8.69
CA GLY A 44 -20.82 -3.43 -8.46
C GLY A 44 -20.50 -2.47 -7.31
N ILE A 45 -19.54 -2.85 -6.47
CA ILE A 45 -19.16 -2.08 -5.26
C ILE A 45 -18.57 -0.70 -5.61
N ALA A 46 -17.95 -0.52 -6.78
CA ALA A 46 -17.47 0.79 -7.22
C ALA A 46 -18.60 1.83 -7.36
N ASN A 47 -19.80 1.42 -7.79
CA ASN A 47 -20.94 2.32 -7.97
C ASN A 47 -21.53 2.81 -6.63
N HIS A 48 -21.27 2.09 -5.55
CA HIS A 48 -21.70 2.44 -4.19
C HIS A 48 -20.54 2.92 -3.31
N SER A 49 -19.34 3.09 -3.87
CA SER A 49 -18.17 3.53 -3.13
C SER A 49 -17.96 5.04 -3.21
N ILE A 50 -17.45 5.61 -2.11
CA ILE A 50 -16.95 6.98 -2.09
C ILE A 50 -15.52 6.96 -2.61
N LYS A 51 -15.29 7.62 -3.77
CA LYS A 51 -13.97 7.81 -4.38
C LYS A 51 -13.29 9.04 -3.77
N THR A 52 -12.08 8.84 -3.24
CA THR A 52 -11.16 9.92 -2.87
C THR A 52 -10.04 9.98 -3.90
N LEU A 53 -9.76 11.16 -4.45
CA LEU A 53 -8.74 11.34 -5.48
C LEU A 53 -7.93 12.58 -5.18
N ASP A 54 -6.61 12.42 -5.18
CA ASP A 54 -5.66 13.53 -5.16
C ASP A 54 -4.64 13.35 -6.29
N ILE A 55 -4.92 14.00 -7.41
CA ILE A 55 -4.06 13.97 -8.60
C ILE A 55 -2.68 14.57 -8.31
N LYS A 56 -2.62 15.62 -7.47
CA LYS A 56 -1.39 16.34 -7.17
C LYS A 56 -0.41 15.46 -6.40
N ASN A 57 -0.93 14.71 -5.42
CA ASN A 57 -0.15 13.77 -4.62
C ASN A 57 -0.14 12.34 -5.20
N GLY A 58 -0.85 12.11 -6.30
CA GLY A 58 -0.89 10.83 -6.99
C GLY A 58 -1.59 9.73 -6.19
N PHE A 59 -2.60 10.08 -5.40
CA PHE A 59 -3.36 9.16 -4.54
C PHE A 59 -4.77 8.91 -5.08
N ILE A 60 -5.25 7.68 -4.93
CA ILE A 60 -6.65 7.31 -5.11
C ILE A 60 -7.07 6.32 -4.02
N GLY A 61 -8.25 6.52 -3.45
CA GLY A 61 -8.84 5.68 -2.41
C GLY A 61 -10.32 5.41 -2.68
N PHE A 62 -10.81 4.28 -2.19
CA PHE A 62 -12.22 3.92 -2.23
C PHE A 62 -12.66 3.33 -0.89
N LYS A 63 -13.79 3.84 -0.39
CA LYS A 63 -14.46 3.37 0.85
C LYS A 63 -15.94 3.11 0.59
N ARG A 64 -16.60 2.25 1.36
CA ARG A 64 -18.03 1.94 1.16
C ARG A 64 -18.94 3.04 1.66
N ASN A 65 -18.57 3.70 2.75
CA ASN A 65 -19.28 4.82 3.35
C ASN A 65 -18.29 5.77 4.05
N GLU A 66 -18.79 6.85 4.66
CA GLU A 66 -17.92 7.85 5.29
C GLU A 66 -17.23 7.37 6.57
N GLU A 67 -17.81 6.38 7.24
CA GLU A 67 -17.39 5.86 8.54
C GLU A 67 -16.35 4.74 8.41
N GLU A 68 -16.30 4.07 7.26
CA GLU A 68 -15.36 2.99 6.97
C GLU A 68 -14.00 3.48 6.45
N HIS A 69 -12.97 2.67 6.70
CA HIS A 69 -11.66 2.84 6.08
C HIS A 69 -11.69 2.48 4.59
N ASP A 70 -10.72 3.01 3.84
CA ASP A 70 -10.54 2.67 2.44
C ASP A 70 -10.26 1.16 2.27
N PHE A 71 -11.13 0.45 1.55
CA PHE A 71 -10.91 -0.94 1.17
C PHE A 71 -9.88 -1.07 0.03
N PHE A 72 -9.67 0.02 -0.72
CA PHE A 72 -8.62 0.13 -1.73
C PHE A 72 -7.93 1.48 -1.60
N GLN A 73 -6.59 1.48 -1.65
CA GLN A 73 -5.78 2.68 -1.78
C GLN A 73 -4.67 2.43 -2.80
N ALA A 74 -4.32 3.44 -3.59
CA ALA A 74 -3.13 3.43 -4.40
C ALA A 74 -2.44 4.79 -4.41
N ALA A 75 -1.10 4.79 -4.43
CA ALA A 75 -0.31 6.00 -4.57
C ALA A 75 0.87 5.83 -5.53
N VAL A 76 1.17 6.88 -6.29
CA VAL A 76 2.31 6.95 -7.23
C VAL A 76 3.54 7.52 -6.53
N TYR A 77 4.62 6.75 -6.51
CA TYR A 77 5.94 7.14 -6.05
C TYR A 77 6.89 7.22 -7.24
N ARG A 78 7.43 8.42 -7.50
CA ARG A 78 8.33 8.66 -8.63
C ARG A 78 9.78 8.41 -8.22
N GLY A 79 10.37 7.37 -8.79
CA GLY A 79 11.76 6.98 -8.60
C GLY A 79 12.77 7.85 -9.33
N SER A 80 14.02 7.40 -9.34
CA SER A 80 15.05 7.90 -10.26
C SER A 80 14.71 7.55 -11.72
N GLU A 81 15.29 8.32 -12.65
CA GLU A 81 15.22 8.04 -14.11
C GLU A 81 13.80 7.94 -14.71
N GLY A 82 12.79 8.48 -14.02
CA GLY A 82 11.41 8.50 -14.50
C GLY A 82 10.61 7.23 -14.23
N GLN A 83 11.13 6.29 -13.43
CA GLN A 83 10.39 5.12 -13.00
C GLN A 83 9.21 5.50 -12.08
N SER A 84 8.09 4.79 -12.22
CA SER A 84 6.91 4.94 -11.37
C SER A 84 6.65 3.66 -10.58
N PHE A 85 6.60 3.81 -9.27
CA PHE A 85 6.24 2.76 -8.33
C PHE A 85 4.83 3.03 -7.82
N ILE A 86 3.94 2.05 -7.94
CA ILE A 86 2.56 2.14 -7.47
C ILE A 86 2.45 1.27 -6.24
N LEU A 87 2.29 1.90 -5.08
CA LEU A 87 1.93 1.22 -3.84
C LEU A 87 0.43 1.04 -3.84
N ILE A 88 -0.04 -0.18 -3.63
CA ILE A 88 -1.46 -0.54 -3.62
C ILE A 88 -1.75 -1.27 -2.30
N ARG A 89 -2.78 -0.83 -1.61
CA ARG A 89 -3.42 -1.53 -0.50
C ARG A 89 -4.79 -1.99 -0.98
N ASN A 90 -5.08 -3.28 -0.90
CA ASN A 90 -6.34 -3.83 -1.38
C ASN A 90 -6.89 -4.87 -0.39
N GLN A 91 -8.18 -4.82 -0.10
CA GLN A 91 -8.89 -5.74 0.80
C GLN A 91 -9.70 -6.79 0.02
N ALA A 92 -10.08 -7.88 0.69
CA ALA A 92 -11.03 -8.87 0.16
C ALA A 92 -12.48 -8.35 0.17
N CYS A 93 -13.33 -8.92 -0.70
CA CYS A 93 -14.75 -8.53 -0.82
C CYS A 93 -15.53 -8.78 0.49
N GLU A 94 -15.30 -9.94 1.10
CA GLU A 94 -15.96 -10.39 2.32
C GLU A 94 -14.95 -10.25 3.46
N HIS A 95 -15.23 -9.32 4.37
CA HIS A 95 -14.40 -9.14 5.55
C HIS A 95 -14.78 -10.23 6.55
N CYS A 96 -13.99 -11.30 6.62
CA CYS A 96 -13.87 -12.00 7.90
C CYS A 96 -13.07 -11.08 8.83
N CYS A 97 -13.36 -11.05 10.14
CA CYS A 97 -12.89 -10.03 11.09
C CYS A 97 -11.36 -9.84 11.15
N CYS A 98 -10.58 -10.67 10.46
CA CYS A 98 -9.12 -10.61 10.36
C CYS A 98 -8.53 -10.73 8.95
N GLU A 99 -9.35 -10.78 7.89
CA GLU A 99 -8.78 -10.76 6.53
C GLU A 99 -8.37 -9.34 6.16
N GLU A 100 -7.06 -9.11 6.22
CA GLU A 100 -6.47 -7.80 6.09
C GLU A 100 -6.20 -7.36 4.64
N PRO A 101 -6.13 -6.03 4.43
CA PRO A 101 -5.75 -5.46 3.14
C PRO A 101 -4.29 -5.76 2.84
N LYS A 102 -4.04 -6.48 1.76
CA LYS A 102 -2.67 -6.77 1.32
C LYS A 102 -2.05 -5.55 0.66
N THR A 103 -0.78 -5.36 0.95
CA THR A 103 0.03 -4.30 0.35
C THR A 103 0.91 -4.87 -0.76
N PHE A 104 0.90 -4.20 -1.91
CA PHE A 104 1.67 -4.57 -3.08
C PHE A 104 2.40 -3.35 -3.65
N VAL A 105 3.59 -3.57 -4.20
CA VAL A 105 4.32 -2.57 -4.96
C VAL A 105 4.47 -3.05 -6.40
N TYR A 106 4.06 -2.20 -7.33
CA TYR A 106 4.24 -2.42 -8.76
C TYR A 106 5.19 -1.39 -9.35
N LEU A 107 6.16 -1.86 -10.13
CA LEU A 107 6.95 -1.01 -11.01
C LEU A 107 6.25 -0.96 -12.37
N VAL A 108 6.01 0.26 -12.86
CA VAL A 108 5.43 0.49 -14.19
C VAL A 108 6.49 1.02 -15.14
N GLU A 109 6.87 0.19 -16.12
CA GLU A 109 7.88 0.51 -17.14
C GLU A 109 7.33 0.19 -18.53
N ASN A 110 7.35 1.18 -19.43
CA ASN A 110 6.85 1.02 -20.81
C ASN A 110 5.42 0.45 -20.86
N GLY A 111 4.55 0.87 -19.92
CA GLY A 111 3.17 0.41 -19.79
C GLY A 111 3.00 -1.00 -19.21
N LYS A 112 4.10 -1.67 -18.81
CA LYS A 112 4.06 -3.00 -18.19
C LYS A 112 4.11 -2.90 -16.67
N TRP A 113 3.23 -3.62 -16.00
CA TRP A 113 3.15 -3.71 -14.54
C TRP A 113 3.93 -4.94 -14.06
N LYS A 114 4.93 -4.71 -13.20
CA LYS A 114 5.72 -5.77 -12.57
C LYS A 114 5.54 -5.71 -11.06
N ASN A 115 5.04 -6.79 -10.45
CA ASN A 115 5.00 -6.88 -8.99
C ASN A 115 6.43 -6.99 -8.45
N VAL A 116 6.85 -6.00 -7.67
CA VAL A 116 8.19 -5.88 -7.08
C VAL A 116 8.15 -5.82 -5.55
N THR A 117 7.00 -6.16 -4.95
CA THR A 117 6.75 -6.06 -3.50
C THR A 117 7.89 -6.69 -2.68
N SER A 118 8.30 -7.92 -3.01
CA SER A 118 9.33 -8.65 -2.25
C SER A 118 10.73 -8.06 -2.30
N THR A 119 11.00 -7.16 -3.25
CA THR A 119 12.33 -6.56 -3.44
C THR A 119 12.35 -5.07 -3.12
N HIS A 120 11.20 -4.38 -3.18
CA HIS A 120 11.12 -2.93 -3.04
C HIS A 120 10.32 -2.49 -1.81
N PHE A 121 9.57 -3.38 -1.17
CA PHE A 121 8.84 -3.10 0.06
C PHE A 121 9.49 -3.81 1.25
N PRO A 122 9.61 -3.16 2.43
CA PRO A 122 10.24 -3.79 3.57
C PRO A 122 9.41 -4.99 4.03
N LYS A 123 10.07 -6.13 4.26
CA LYS A 123 9.46 -7.20 5.05
C LYS A 123 9.39 -6.71 6.49
N MET A 124 8.20 -6.73 7.05
CA MET A 124 7.93 -6.32 8.42
C MET A 124 7.48 -7.52 9.23
N GLU A 125 7.90 -7.58 10.47
CA GLU A 125 7.53 -8.60 11.46
C GLU A 125 7.08 -7.91 12.74
N LEU A 126 6.26 -8.57 13.57
CA LEU A 126 5.74 -7.99 14.81
C LEU A 126 6.87 -7.43 15.71
N LYS A 127 8.04 -8.07 15.71
CA LYS A 127 9.20 -7.64 16.50
C LYS A 127 9.70 -6.23 16.12
N ASP A 128 9.40 -5.78 14.90
CA ASP A 128 9.76 -4.45 14.44
C ASP A 128 8.90 -3.37 15.09
N PHE A 129 7.79 -3.72 15.75
CA PHE A 129 6.81 -2.82 16.36
C PHE A 129 6.74 -2.93 17.88
N ILE A 130 7.63 -3.70 18.50
CA ILE A 130 7.65 -3.93 19.95
C ILE A 130 9.03 -3.54 20.49
N THR A 131 9.05 -2.72 21.54
CA THR A 131 10.30 -2.31 22.22
C THR A 131 10.58 -3.06 23.52
N GLN A 132 9.60 -3.81 24.06
CA GLN A 132 9.70 -4.40 25.40
C GLN A 132 10.05 -5.89 25.37
N ASP A 133 11.10 -6.26 26.08
CA ASP A 133 11.59 -7.65 26.23
C ASP A 133 10.53 -8.63 26.77
N ILE A 134 9.55 -8.12 27.53
CA ILE A 134 8.51 -8.94 28.16
C ILE A 134 7.61 -9.65 27.13
N LEU A 135 7.56 -9.13 25.90
CA LEU A 135 6.76 -9.66 24.81
C LEU A 135 7.55 -10.60 23.90
N LEU A 136 8.88 -10.60 23.95
CA LEU A 136 9.70 -11.55 23.20
C LEU A 136 9.49 -13.00 23.68
N LYS A 137 9.11 -13.20 24.95
CA LYS A 137 8.84 -14.54 25.52
C LYS A 137 7.54 -15.17 25.02
N ASN A 138 6.52 -14.35 24.75
CA ASN A 138 5.21 -14.80 24.26
C ASN A 138 5.05 -14.52 22.75
N TYR A 139 6.14 -14.08 22.08
CA TYR A 139 6.13 -13.64 20.70
C TYR A 139 5.56 -14.67 19.74
N GLY A 140 5.92 -15.95 19.93
CA GLY A 140 5.43 -17.05 19.09
C GLY A 140 3.91 -17.22 19.18
N ASP A 141 3.34 -17.02 20.37
CA ASP A 141 1.92 -17.20 20.63
C ASP A 141 1.11 -16.05 20.01
N VAL A 142 1.64 -14.83 20.00
CA VAL A 142 0.91 -13.64 19.50
C VAL A 142 1.17 -13.33 18.03
N ASN A 143 2.32 -13.74 17.48
CA ASN A 143 2.69 -13.41 16.10
C ASN A 143 1.75 -14.01 15.06
N ASN A 144 1.09 -15.13 15.36
CA ASN A 144 0.13 -15.76 14.44
C ASN A 144 -1.21 -15.01 14.39
N TYR A 145 -1.42 -14.06 15.29
CA TYR A 145 -2.66 -13.28 15.40
C TYR A 145 -2.44 -11.77 15.26
N ALA A 146 -1.19 -11.38 15.02
CA ALA A 146 -0.79 -10.01 14.78
C ALA A 146 -0.67 -9.80 13.27
N GLU A 147 -1.29 -8.75 12.79
CA GLU A 147 -1.24 -8.37 11.38
C GLU A 147 -0.71 -6.95 11.23
N ILE A 148 -0.01 -6.69 10.13
CA ILE A 148 0.68 -5.41 9.89
C ILE A 148 -0.05 -4.66 8.80
N GLN A 149 -0.83 -3.65 9.21
CA GLN A 149 -1.54 -2.77 8.31
C GLN A 149 -0.67 -1.62 7.86
N VAL A 150 -0.64 -1.39 6.55
CA VAL A 150 -0.07 -0.19 5.94
C VAL A 150 -1.21 0.76 5.59
N GLN A 151 -1.06 2.02 5.99
CA GLN A 151 -1.91 3.12 5.56
C GLN A 151 -1.13 3.99 4.58
N ILE A 152 -1.67 4.13 3.36
CA ILE A 152 -1.10 4.99 2.33
C ILE A 152 -1.60 6.42 2.60
N PRO A 153 -0.71 7.43 2.69
CA PRO A 153 -1.14 8.78 2.99
C PRO A 153 -1.82 9.38 1.76
N GLN A 154 -2.95 10.06 1.97
CA GLN A 154 -3.56 10.87 0.91
C GLN A 154 -2.64 12.03 0.49
N HIS A 155 -1.83 12.53 1.42
CA HIS A 155 -0.89 13.63 1.21
C HIS A 155 0.51 13.28 1.75
N GLY A 156 1.55 13.52 0.95
CA GLY A 156 2.93 13.27 1.33
C GLY A 156 3.47 11.91 0.87
N THR A 157 4.65 11.54 1.36
CA THR A 157 5.40 10.35 0.89
C THR A 157 5.63 9.30 1.98
N VAL A 158 5.05 9.50 3.16
CA VAL A 158 5.27 8.66 4.34
C VAL A 158 4.02 7.84 4.60
N SER A 159 4.12 6.52 4.37
CA SER A 159 3.08 5.57 4.79
C SER A 159 3.30 5.19 6.24
N ILE A 160 2.22 4.80 6.92
CA ILE A 160 2.28 4.38 8.32
C ILE A 160 2.00 2.89 8.37
N ALA A 161 2.86 2.13 9.05
CA ALA A 161 2.58 0.75 9.42
C ALA A 161 2.17 0.68 10.89
N LYS A 162 1.14 -0.10 11.18
CA LYS A 162 0.65 -0.39 12.53
C LYS A 162 0.36 -1.87 12.67
N VAL A 163 0.55 -2.41 13.86
CA VAL A 163 0.08 -3.76 14.18
C VAL A 163 -1.36 -3.68 14.63
N LEU A 164 -2.19 -4.57 14.13
CA LEU A 164 -3.50 -4.87 14.67
C LEU A 164 -3.56 -6.31 15.13
N PHE A 165 -4.40 -6.55 16.13
CA PHE A 165 -4.74 -7.88 16.59
C PHE A 165 -6.19 -8.17 16.23
N CYS A 166 -6.44 -9.44 15.93
CA CYS A 166 -7.78 -9.97 15.78
C CYS A 166 -8.59 -9.85 17.07
N ASP A 167 -9.82 -9.34 16.99
CA ASP A 167 -10.71 -9.19 18.17
C ASP A 167 -10.93 -10.54 18.89
N TYR A 168 -11.01 -11.64 18.13
CA TYR A 168 -11.20 -12.99 18.69
C TYR A 168 -10.04 -13.46 19.59
N VAL A 169 -8.86 -12.83 19.51
CA VAL A 169 -7.69 -13.21 20.32
C VAL A 169 -7.95 -12.99 21.81
N VAL A 170 -8.78 -11.99 22.12
CA VAL A 170 -9.25 -11.73 23.49
C VAL A 170 -10.56 -12.47 23.75
N GLU A 171 -11.50 -12.50 22.80
CA GLU A 171 -12.82 -13.13 22.99
C GLU A 171 -12.73 -14.65 23.20
N ASP A 172 -11.83 -15.33 22.49
CA ASP A 172 -11.60 -16.77 22.59
C ASP A 172 -10.56 -17.13 23.67
N GLU A 173 -10.16 -16.16 24.51
CA GLU A 173 -9.18 -16.33 25.61
C GLU A 173 -7.82 -16.91 25.15
N ILE A 174 -7.45 -16.74 23.88
CA ILE A 174 -6.16 -17.20 23.32
C ILE A 174 -5.00 -16.53 24.08
N ILE A 175 -5.15 -15.24 24.40
CA ILE A 175 -4.30 -14.54 25.35
C ILE A 175 -5.17 -13.85 26.40
N SER A 176 -4.62 -13.70 27.61
CA SER A 176 -5.32 -12.98 28.67
C SER A 176 -5.45 -11.49 28.33
N SER A 177 -6.55 -10.86 28.77
CA SER A 177 -6.77 -9.42 28.59
C SER A 177 -5.62 -8.57 29.15
N ASP A 178 -5.02 -8.98 30.27
CA ASP A 178 -3.83 -8.34 30.86
C ASP A 178 -2.61 -8.41 29.93
N LEU A 179 -2.43 -9.53 29.23
CA LEU A 179 -1.35 -9.67 28.24
C LEU A 179 -1.64 -8.82 27.01
N TYR A 180 -2.88 -8.83 26.51
CA TYR A 180 -3.31 -7.99 25.39
C TYR A 180 -3.08 -6.50 25.66
N GLU A 181 -3.54 -5.98 26.81
CA GLU A 181 -3.38 -4.56 27.17
C GLU A 181 -1.89 -4.16 27.29
N ARG A 182 -1.05 -5.05 27.80
CA ARG A 182 0.41 -4.83 27.85
C ARG A 182 1.03 -4.80 26.46
N ILE A 183 0.55 -5.64 25.54
CA ILE A 183 1.00 -5.66 24.14
C ILE A 183 0.60 -4.37 23.45
N GLU A 184 -0.68 -3.97 23.50
CA GLU A 184 -1.15 -2.74 22.88
C GLU A 184 -0.37 -1.51 23.36
N LYS A 185 -0.07 -1.42 24.66
CA LYS A 185 0.74 -0.32 25.22
C LYS A 185 2.20 -0.34 24.79
N ALA A 186 2.73 -1.49 24.38
CA ALA A 186 4.11 -1.65 23.94
C ALA A 186 4.26 -1.50 22.43
N LEU A 187 3.16 -1.58 21.67
CA LEU A 187 3.14 -1.35 20.24
C LEU A 187 3.36 0.13 19.92
N PHE A 188 4.11 0.36 18.84
CA PHE A 188 4.27 1.68 18.26
C PHE A 188 4.10 1.61 16.75
N THR A 189 3.79 2.74 16.12
CA THR A 189 3.68 2.82 14.66
C THR A 189 5.05 3.01 14.02
N ARG A 190 5.20 2.51 12.81
CA ARG A 190 6.42 2.69 12.00
C ARG A 190 6.14 3.55 10.79
N GLU A 191 7.12 4.33 10.39
CA GLU A 191 7.05 5.08 9.16
C GLU A 191 7.68 4.29 8.01
N ILE A 192 7.01 4.25 6.87
CA ILE A 192 7.53 3.71 5.63
C ILE A 192 7.78 4.87 4.67
N ASN A 193 9.05 5.09 4.35
CA ASN A 193 9.49 6.18 3.49
C ASN A 193 9.97 5.62 2.16
N PHE A 194 9.57 6.25 1.05
CA PHE A 194 10.16 5.94 -0.25
C PHE A 194 11.49 6.69 -0.45
N ASP A 195 12.59 5.94 -0.50
CA ASP A 195 13.91 6.45 -0.85
C ASP A 195 14.05 6.53 -2.36
N LYS A 196 13.93 7.75 -2.89
CA LYS A 196 14.04 8.01 -4.34
C LYS A 196 15.42 7.70 -4.93
N LYS A 197 16.50 7.71 -4.13
CA LYS A 197 17.85 7.45 -4.66
C LYS A 197 18.04 5.96 -4.93
N GLU A 198 17.47 5.12 -4.07
CA GLU A 198 17.56 3.67 -4.16
C GLU A 198 16.34 3.03 -4.83
N ASN A 199 15.27 3.81 -5.02
CA ASN A 199 13.95 3.35 -5.45
C ASN A 199 13.34 2.30 -4.52
N LEU A 200 13.58 2.43 -3.21
CA LEU A 200 13.15 1.43 -2.21
C LEU A 200 12.27 2.07 -1.13
N PHE A 201 11.27 1.32 -0.66
CA PHE A 201 10.57 1.67 0.58
C PHE A 201 11.39 1.18 1.77
N LYS A 202 11.57 2.05 2.76
CA LYS A 202 12.36 1.79 3.97
C LYS A 202 11.54 2.04 5.22
N LEU A 203 11.62 1.11 6.15
CA LEU A 203 11.08 1.26 7.51
C LEU A 203 11.98 2.22 8.30
N LYS A 204 11.39 3.17 9.02
CA LYS A 204 12.07 4.05 9.99
C LYS A 204 11.49 3.81 11.38
#